data_AF-G2R9E5-F1
#
_entry.id   AF-G2R9E5-F1
#
_cell.length_a   1.000
_cell.length_b   1.000
_cell.length_c   1.000
_cell.angle_alpha   90.00
_cell.angle_beta   90.00
_cell.angle_gamma   90.00
#
_symmetry.space_group_name_H-M   'P 1'
#
loop_
_entity.id
_entity.type
_entity.pdbx_description
1 polymer ?
#
loop_
_entity_poly.entity_id
_entity_poly.type
_entity_poly.pdbx_seq_one_letter_code
_entity_poly.pdbx_strand_id
1 'polypeptide(L)'
;MRSQIKTDKIEAERARWVAALNDSDVCRLASSFRGGDPCTIFRPRQHGAFNVCFFVEFKSPWQCWVVRFPIPITLSKAVLDEKTEVEVTTMRYVSAKTTIPVPKVHAYAFSDSAPNGLPYIIMDYVDGRSLKDLGFKSGTETWGSLIFAGRQTAAAKHLHRQLADVYIQLRQLEFPRIGALGLPSREVSALTCDLDQIGVYNRPLSIDMALQDLDGLQPDDIFPPRETLSTAIEFADGLLRLAHSKLDKEPDQGMDEVEPASVLYVAHHFERFVRDEWLDRSADRGPFVLSMSIPTCVLCTVFGKAKHRPARA
;
A
#
# COMPACT_ATOMS: atom_id res chain seq x y z
N MET A 1 -21.25 16.38 -6.72
CA MET A 1 -22.42 15.77 -6.02
C MET A 1 -22.53 14.25 -6.22
N ARG A 2 -22.38 13.71 -7.45
CA ARG A 2 -22.43 12.25 -7.71
C ARG A 2 -21.24 11.46 -7.13
N SER A 3 -20.04 12.05 -7.10
CA SER A 3 -18.83 11.45 -6.48
C SER A 3 -18.98 11.24 -4.97
N GLN A 4 -19.63 12.18 -4.27
CA GLN A 4 -19.89 12.07 -2.83
C GLN A 4 -20.88 10.94 -2.53
N ILE A 5 -21.97 10.83 -3.29
CA ILE A 5 -22.96 9.75 -3.13
C ILE A 5 -22.32 8.37 -3.35
N LYS A 6 -21.44 8.24 -4.36
CA LYS A 6 -20.70 7.00 -4.62
C LYS A 6 -19.78 6.66 -3.44
N THR A 7 -19.07 7.66 -2.90
CA THR A 7 -18.18 7.53 -1.75
C THR A 7 -18.95 7.10 -0.50
N ASP A 8 -20.04 7.80 -0.17
CA ASP A 8 -20.89 7.50 1.00
C ASP A 8 -21.49 6.09 0.93
N LYS A 9 -21.88 5.66 -0.28
CA LYS A 9 -22.39 4.29 -0.51
C LYS A 9 -21.32 3.24 -0.25
N ILE A 10 -20.10 3.45 -0.76
CA ILE A 10 -18.95 2.55 -0.55
C ILE A 10 -18.60 2.50 0.95
N GLU A 11 -18.61 3.63 1.64
CA GLU A 11 -18.36 3.68 3.08
C GLU A 11 -19.43 2.95 3.90
N ALA A 12 -20.71 3.14 3.55
CA ALA A 12 -21.82 2.45 4.20
C ALA A 12 -21.79 0.93 3.95
N GLU A 13 -21.43 0.50 2.74
CA GLU A 13 -21.23 -0.91 2.42
C GLU A 13 -20.04 -1.49 3.19
N ARG A 14 -18.93 -0.75 3.26
CA ARG A 14 -17.75 -1.13 4.06
C ARG A 14 -18.10 -1.33 5.52
N ALA A 15 -18.80 -0.37 6.12
CA ALA A 15 -19.23 -0.45 7.51
C ALA A 15 -20.13 -1.66 7.76
N ARG A 16 -21.08 -1.93 6.85
CA ARG A 16 -21.96 -3.11 6.94
C ARG A 16 -21.17 -4.42 6.84
N TRP A 17 -20.25 -4.54 5.91
CA TRP A 17 -19.43 -5.75 5.75
C TRP A 17 -18.51 -5.97 6.96
N VAL A 18 -17.86 -4.91 7.46
CA VAL A 18 -17.02 -5.00 8.67
C VAL A 18 -17.85 -5.43 9.88
N ALA A 19 -19.08 -4.93 10.02
CA ALA A 19 -19.98 -5.32 11.11
C ALA A 19 -20.49 -6.76 11.00
N ALA A 20 -20.61 -7.30 9.79
CA ALA A 20 -21.08 -8.66 9.55
C ALA A 20 -20.06 -9.76 9.95
N LEU A 21 -18.78 -9.42 10.06
CA LEU A 21 -17.74 -10.38 10.46
C LEU A 21 -17.90 -10.79 11.94
N ASN A 22 -17.87 -12.10 12.20
CA ASN A 22 -18.09 -12.67 13.52
C ASN A 22 -16.78 -12.86 14.31
N ASP A 23 -16.71 -12.33 15.53
CA ASP A 23 -15.53 -12.46 16.41
C ASP A 23 -15.20 -13.93 16.75
N SER A 24 -16.20 -14.79 16.93
CA SER A 24 -16.02 -16.22 17.23
C SER A 24 -15.34 -16.96 16.09
N ASP A 25 -15.71 -16.66 14.83
CA ASP A 25 -15.09 -17.28 13.66
C ASP A 25 -13.65 -16.81 13.49
N VAL A 26 -13.37 -15.54 13.79
CA VAL A 26 -12.01 -14.99 13.80
C VAL A 26 -11.15 -15.64 14.89
N CYS A 27 -11.68 -15.82 16.10
CA CYS A 27 -10.99 -16.54 17.16
C CYS A 27 -10.74 -18.00 16.77
N ARG A 28 -11.72 -18.69 16.16
CA ARG A 28 -11.56 -20.07 15.69
C ARG A 28 -10.47 -20.17 14.63
N LEU A 29 -10.41 -19.21 13.71
CA LEU A 29 -9.36 -19.13 12.71
C LEU A 29 -7.98 -18.94 13.37
N ALA A 30 -7.82 -17.95 14.25
CA ALA A 30 -6.56 -17.72 14.94
C ALA A 30 -6.10 -18.93 15.75
N SER A 31 -7.03 -19.53 16.50
CA SER A 31 -6.80 -20.74 17.30
C SER A 31 -6.33 -21.94 16.47
N SER A 32 -6.84 -22.10 15.24
CA SER A 32 -6.42 -23.18 14.35
C SER A 32 -4.93 -23.14 13.99
N PHE A 33 -4.32 -21.95 13.95
CA PHE A 33 -2.89 -21.76 13.72
C PHE A 33 -2.04 -21.81 15.00
N ARG A 34 -2.67 -22.10 16.14
CA ARG A 34 -2.03 -22.25 17.44
C ARG A 34 -2.47 -23.51 18.16
N GLY A 35 -2.59 -24.62 17.43
CA GLY A 35 -2.88 -25.93 18.01
C GLY A 35 -4.23 -26.04 18.72
N GLY A 36 -5.17 -25.13 18.44
CA GLY A 36 -6.48 -25.09 19.11
C GLY A 36 -6.49 -24.32 20.43
N ASP A 37 -5.44 -23.57 20.77
CA ASP A 37 -5.42 -22.73 21.97
C ASP A 37 -6.58 -21.73 21.96
N PRO A 38 -7.35 -21.59 23.04
CA PRO A 38 -8.44 -20.63 23.10
C PRO A 38 -7.90 -19.20 23.09
N CYS A 39 -8.53 -18.34 22.30
CA CYS A 39 -8.25 -16.91 22.27
C CYS A 39 -9.51 -16.06 22.41
N THR A 40 -9.31 -14.81 22.83
CA THR A 40 -10.37 -13.81 22.98
C THR A 40 -10.01 -12.52 22.26
N ILE A 41 -11.01 -11.77 21.81
CA ILE A 41 -10.81 -10.41 21.31
C ILE A 41 -10.53 -9.49 22.51
N PHE A 42 -9.36 -8.85 22.54
CA PHE A 42 -8.96 -8.02 23.69
C PHE A 42 -9.14 -6.52 23.46
N ARG A 43 -9.47 -6.10 22.23
CA ARG A 43 -9.77 -4.70 21.90
C ARG A 43 -10.70 -4.61 20.69
N PRO A 44 -11.42 -3.48 20.51
CA PRO A 44 -12.27 -3.28 19.35
C PRO A 44 -11.51 -3.44 18.04
N ARG A 45 -12.13 -4.13 17.07
CA ARG A 45 -11.61 -4.22 15.71
C ARG A 45 -11.45 -2.82 15.11
N GLN A 46 -10.45 -2.65 14.27
CA GLN A 46 -10.20 -1.40 13.56
C GLN A 46 -10.15 -1.65 12.07
N HIS A 47 -10.57 -0.70 11.26
CA HIS A 47 -10.47 -0.82 9.81
C HIS A 47 -10.00 0.49 9.18
N GLY A 48 -9.28 0.34 8.07
CA GLY A 48 -8.98 1.44 7.16
C GLY A 48 -9.86 1.36 5.91
N ALA A 49 -9.33 1.85 4.79
CA ALA A 49 -9.98 1.74 3.49
C ALA A 49 -9.87 0.33 2.86
N PHE A 50 -8.78 -0.40 3.16
CA PHE A 50 -8.43 -1.65 2.46
C PHE A 50 -8.39 -2.88 3.35
N ASN A 51 -8.27 -2.74 4.66
CA ASN A 51 -8.18 -3.88 5.56
C ASN A 51 -8.97 -3.63 6.85
N VAL A 52 -9.49 -4.70 7.45
CA VAL A 52 -9.99 -4.75 8.83
C VAL A 52 -9.06 -5.64 9.66
N CYS A 53 -8.78 -5.21 10.88
CA CYS A 53 -7.90 -5.86 11.84
C CYS A 53 -8.69 -6.24 13.10
N PHE A 54 -8.60 -7.51 13.46
CA PHE A 54 -9.07 -8.08 14.71
C PHE A 54 -7.88 -8.37 15.60
N PHE A 55 -8.04 -8.12 16.89
CA PHE A 55 -6.96 -8.19 17.86
C PHE A 55 -7.28 -9.30 18.87
N VAL A 56 -6.56 -10.42 18.76
CA VAL A 56 -6.80 -11.61 19.57
C VAL A 56 -5.67 -11.79 20.59
N GLU A 57 -6.02 -12.23 21.78
CA GLU A 57 -5.05 -12.62 22.82
C GLU A 57 -5.23 -14.09 23.17
N PHE A 58 -4.11 -14.77 23.39
CA PHE A 58 -4.04 -16.09 23.98
C PHE A 58 -3.45 -15.95 25.37
N LYS A 59 -3.96 -16.70 26.37
CA LYS A 59 -3.56 -16.51 27.77
C LYS A 59 -2.35 -17.35 28.20
N SER A 60 -2.09 -18.47 27.53
CA SER A 60 -1.08 -19.45 27.96
C SER A 60 -0.31 -20.05 26.77
N PRO A 61 0.96 -19.66 26.54
CA PRO A 61 1.60 -18.44 27.05
C PRO A 61 0.89 -17.19 26.55
N TRP A 62 1.01 -16.08 27.28
CA TRP A 62 0.41 -14.82 26.87
C TRP A 62 1.03 -14.30 25.57
N GLN A 63 0.22 -14.12 24.54
CA GLN A 63 0.64 -13.54 23.27
C GLN A 63 -0.56 -12.89 22.57
N CYS A 64 -0.33 -11.81 21.85
CA CYS A 64 -1.35 -11.12 21.08
C CYS A 64 -1.05 -11.20 19.58
N TRP A 65 -2.07 -11.51 18.79
CA TRP A 65 -2.00 -11.53 17.32
C TRP A 65 -3.01 -10.56 16.72
N VAL A 66 -2.77 -10.21 15.46
CA VAL A 66 -3.71 -9.51 14.60
C VAL A 66 -4.15 -10.45 13.49
N VAL A 67 -5.47 -10.66 13.38
CA VAL A 67 -6.08 -11.30 12.21
C VAL A 67 -6.60 -10.20 11.31
N ARG A 68 -6.09 -10.14 10.08
CA ARG A 68 -6.35 -9.06 9.15
C ARG A 68 -6.96 -9.57 7.87
N PHE A 69 -8.07 -8.97 7.46
CA PHE A 69 -8.78 -9.29 6.22
C PHE A 69 -8.74 -8.07 5.28
N PRO A 70 -8.33 -8.25 4.02
CA PRO A 70 -8.61 -7.30 2.97
C PRO A 70 -10.13 -7.07 2.80
N ILE A 71 -10.54 -5.85 2.50
CA ILE A 71 -11.95 -5.46 2.34
C ILE A 71 -12.37 -5.68 0.87
N PRO A 72 -13.30 -6.60 0.56
CA PRO A 72 -13.64 -6.98 -0.81
C PRO A 72 -14.55 -5.98 -1.54
N ILE A 73 -14.86 -4.85 -0.91
CA ILE A 73 -15.67 -3.76 -1.50
C ILE A 73 -14.79 -2.79 -2.27
N THR A 74 -13.50 -2.73 -1.92
CA THR A 74 -12.56 -1.76 -2.48
C THR A 74 -11.60 -2.35 -3.52
N LEU A 75 -11.65 -3.65 -3.77
CA LEU A 75 -10.77 -4.35 -4.72
C LEU A 75 -11.48 -5.57 -5.29
N SER A 76 -11.22 -5.93 -6.55
CA SER A 76 -11.64 -7.22 -7.09
C SER A 76 -10.94 -8.39 -6.39
N LYS A 77 -11.52 -9.59 -6.48
CA LYS A 77 -10.97 -10.82 -5.89
C LYS A 77 -9.50 -11.07 -6.29
N ALA A 78 -9.18 -10.90 -7.58
CA ALA A 78 -7.83 -11.12 -8.09
C ALA A 78 -6.83 -10.13 -7.44
N VAL A 79 -7.21 -8.87 -7.30
CA VAL A 79 -6.38 -7.83 -6.69
C VAL A 79 -6.23 -8.04 -5.17
N LEU A 80 -7.24 -8.57 -4.48
CA LEU A 80 -7.13 -8.91 -3.05
C LEU A 80 -6.05 -9.97 -2.80
N ASP A 81 -6.00 -11.02 -3.61
CA ASP A 81 -4.99 -12.08 -3.49
C ASP A 81 -3.60 -11.58 -3.86
N GLU A 82 -3.49 -10.82 -4.96
CA GLU A 82 -2.21 -10.21 -5.37
C GLU A 82 -1.67 -9.28 -4.29
N LYS A 83 -2.54 -8.42 -3.72
CA LYS A 83 -2.17 -7.55 -2.60
C LYS A 83 -1.71 -8.36 -1.39
N THR A 84 -2.39 -9.45 -1.07
CA THR A 84 -2.05 -10.32 0.07
C THR A 84 -0.67 -10.94 -0.12
N GLU A 85 -0.37 -11.45 -1.33
CA GLU A 85 0.95 -11.99 -1.68
C GLU A 85 2.03 -10.92 -1.49
N VAL A 86 1.86 -9.75 -2.10
CA VAL A 86 2.80 -8.63 -2.05
C VAL A 86 3.11 -8.23 -0.61
N GLU A 87 2.10 -8.23 0.25
CA GLU A 87 2.26 -7.78 1.63
C GLU A 87 3.03 -8.79 2.48
N VAL A 88 2.71 -10.08 2.38
CA VAL A 88 3.42 -11.13 3.12
C VAL A 88 4.88 -11.22 2.66
N THR A 89 5.13 -11.20 1.35
CA THR A 89 6.49 -11.30 0.80
C THR A 89 7.32 -10.07 1.16
N THR A 90 6.73 -8.88 1.11
CA THR A 90 7.42 -7.66 1.50
C THR A 90 7.77 -7.66 2.99
N MET A 91 6.82 -8.04 3.86
CA MET A 91 7.10 -8.16 5.30
C MET A 91 8.24 -9.14 5.58
N ARG A 92 8.22 -10.31 4.92
CA ARG A 92 9.28 -11.33 5.04
C ARG A 92 10.63 -10.79 4.57
N TYR A 93 10.67 -10.16 3.41
CA TYR A 93 11.90 -9.64 2.81
C TYR A 93 12.52 -8.50 3.65
N VAL A 94 11.69 -7.52 4.06
CA VAL A 94 12.14 -6.38 4.87
C VAL A 94 12.65 -6.86 6.23
N SER A 95 11.92 -7.76 6.90
CA SER A 95 12.34 -8.31 8.19
C SER A 95 13.67 -9.05 8.13
N ALA A 96 14.02 -9.63 6.98
CA ALA A 96 15.25 -10.40 6.82
C ALA A 96 16.45 -9.54 6.37
N LYS A 97 16.20 -8.44 5.66
CA LYS A 97 17.25 -7.60 5.05
C LYS A 97 17.52 -6.30 5.80
N THR A 98 16.68 -5.96 6.78
CA THR A 98 16.76 -4.69 7.51
C THR A 98 16.60 -4.93 9.01
N THR A 99 16.88 -3.91 9.82
CA THR A 99 16.56 -3.89 11.24
C THR A 99 15.20 -3.28 11.53
N ILE A 100 14.41 -2.98 10.49
CA ILE A 100 13.08 -2.39 10.63
C ILE A 100 12.20 -3.41 11.36
N PRO A 101 11.56 -3.04 12.49
CA PRO A 101 10.67 -3.94 13.19
C PRO A 101 9.40 -4.16 12.36
N VAL A 102 9.21 -5.38 11.87
CA VAL A 102 8.04 -5.82 11.11
C VAL A 102 7.35 -6.95 11.88
N PRO A 103 6.01 -6.96 12.00
CA PRO A 103 5.30 -8.07 12.65
C PRO A 103 5.63 -9.41 12.00
N LYS A 104 5.85 -10.46 12.80
CA LYS A 104 6.01 -11.81 12.25
C LYS A 104 4.67 -12.31 11.73
N VAL A 105 4.65 -12.81 10.51
CA VAL A 105 3.47 -13.50 9.95
C VAL A 105 3.47 -14.95 10.43
N HIS A 106 2.35 -15.38 11.01
CA HIS A 106 2.12 -16.77 11.47
C HIS A 106 1.38 -17.58 10.42
N ALA A 107 0.44 -16.96 9.72
CA ALA A 107 -0.35 -17.61 8.67
C ALA A 107 -0.87 -16.58 7.66
N TYR A 108 -1.15 -17.03 6.46
CA TYR A 108 -1.92 -16.27 5.48
C TYR A 108 -2.67 -17.24 4.57
N ALA A 109 -3.71 -16.76 3.89
CA ALA A 109 -4.38 -17.51 2.86
C ALA A 109 -4.88 -16.58 1.75
N PHE A 110 -4.95 -17.13 0.55
CA PHE A 110 -5.65 -16.54 -0.58
C PHE A 110 -7.13 -16.94 -0.56
N SER A 111 -7.97 -16.21 -1.28
CA SER A 111 -9.40 -16.45 -1.39
C SER A 111 -9.74 -17.91 -1.67
N ASP A 112 -9.06 -18.58 -2.60
CA ASP A 112 -9.39 -19.96 -3.00
C ASP A 112 -9.01 -21.01 -1.96
N SER A 113 -8.07 -20.68 -1.07
CA SER A 113 -7.60 -21.55 0.01
C SER A 113 -8.28 -21.26 1.36
N ALA A 114 -8.94 -20.10 1.48
CA ALA A 114 -9.54 -19.66 2.73
C ALA A 114 -10.92 -20.31 2.95
N PRO A 115 -11.24 -20.81 4.16
CA PRO A 115 -12.51 -21.48 4.43
C PRO A 115 -13.77 -20.64 4.14
N ASN A 116 -13.64 -19.31 4.22
CA ASN A 116 -14.71 -18.34 3.99
C ASN A 116 -14.58 -17.60 2.65
N GLY A 117 -13.66 -18.03 1.77
CA GLY A 117 -13.40 -17.37 0.49
C GLY A 117 -12.69 -16.00 0.60
N LEU A 118 -12.31 -15.59 1.82
CA LEU A 118 -11.70 -14.29 2.08
C LEU A 118 -10.21 -14.46 2.38
N PRO A 119 -9.32 -13.73 1.69
CA PRO A 119 -7.91 -13.78 2.01
C PRO A 119 -7.67 -13.18 3.39
N TYR A 120 -6.61 -13.62 4.06
CA TYR A 120 -6.27 -13.11 5.39
C TYR A 120 -4.77 -13.19 5.66
N ILE A 121 -4.34 -12.41 6.65
CA ILE A 121 -3.01 -12.49 7.26
C ILE A 121 -3.16 -12.55 8.78
N ILE A 122 -2.52 -13.52 9.41
CA ILE A 122 -2.38 -13.63 10.86
C ILE A 122 -0.93 -13.30 11.20
N MET A 123 -0.73 -12.31 12.06
CA MET A 123 0.61 -11.80 12.39
C MET A 123 0.68 -11.36 13.85
N ASP A 124 1.88 -11.12 14.35
CA ASP A 124 2.08 -10.54 15.68
C ASP A 124 1.33 -9.22 15.85
N TYR A 125 0.79 -8.99 17.04
CA TYR A 125 0.37 -7.67 17.47
C TYR A 125 1.60 -6.88 17.91
N VAL A 126 1.81 -5.72 17.28
CA VAL A 126 2.84 -4.76 17.69
C VAL A 126 2.19 -3.71 18.57
N ASP A 127 2.58 -3.68 19.85
CA ASP A 127 2.11 -2.66 20.76
C ASP A 127 2.76 -1.31 20.46
N GLY A 128 1.95 -0.26 20.40
CA GLY A 128 2.42 1.06 19.98
C GLY A 128 1.35 2.13 20.08
N ARG A 129 1.79 3.38 19.95
CA ARG A 129 0.93 4.57 19.95
C ARG A 129 0.94 5.21 18.57
N SER A 130 -0.21 5.69 18.11
CA SER A 130 -0.25 6.42 16.85
C SER A 130 0.44 7.78 17.00
N LEU A 131 0.94 8.34 15.90
CA LEU A 131 1.50 9.70 15.91
C LEU A 131 0.46 10.73 16.37
N LYS A 132 -0.83 10.51 16.05
CA LYS A 132 -1.93 11.34 16.54
C LYS A 132 -2.00 11.33 18.07
N ASP A 133 -1.90 10.16 18.71
CA ASP A 133 -1.90 10.01 20.17
C ASP A 133 -0.66 10.61 20.83
N LEU A 134 0.42 10.78 20.06
CA LEU A 134 1.64 11.47 20.47
C LEU A 134 1.60 12.99 20.23
N GLY A 135 0.45 13.51 19.77
CA GLY A 135 0.24 14.95 19.57
C GLY A 135 0.64 15.48 18.20
N PHE A 136 1.00 14.61 17.25
CA PHE A 136 1.20 15.01 15.86
C PHE A 136 -0.17 15.17 15.19
N LYS A 137 -0.62 16.43 15.04
CA LYS A 137 -1.90 16.74 14.39
C LYS A 137 -1.81 16.56 12.87
N SER A 138 -2.81 15.92 12.29
CA SER A 138 -3.00 15.84 10.83
C SER A 138 -3.64 17.13 10.34
N GLY A 139 -3.03 17.82 9.36
CA GLY A 139 -3.55 19.04 8.77
C GLY A 139 -2.51 19.82 7.95
N THR A 140 -2.95 20.40 6.82
CA THR A 140 -2.13 21.23 5.91
C THR A 140 -1.52 22.45 6.58
N GLU A 141 -2.18 23.00 7.60
CA GLU A 141 -1.70 24.18 8.32
C GLU A 141 -0.60 23.89 9.37
N THR A 142 -0.38 22.63 9.75
CA THR A 142 0.48 22.30 10.92
C THR A 142 1.77 21.56 10.59
N TRP A 143 1.83 20.79 9.49
CA TRP A 143 3.08 20.14 9.09
C TRP A 143 4.13 21.18 8.65
N GLY A 144 3.69 22.19 7.88
CA GLY A 144 4.47 23.39 7.61
C GLY A 144 4.78 24.16 8.90
N SER A 145 3.79 24.39 9.78
CA SER A 145 4.02 25.17 11.01
C SER A 145 5.04 24.53 11.97
N LEU A 146 5.10 23.20 12.12
CA LEU A 146 6.12 22.54 12.94
C LEU A 146 7.54 22.66 12.35
N ILE A 147 7.66 22.73 11.02
CA ILE A 147 8.94 22.91 10.31
C ILE A 147 9.34 24.40 10.26
N PHE A 148 8.39 25.31 10.06
CA PHE A 148 8.62 26.75 9.84
C PHE A 148 8.56 27.60 11.13
N ALA A 149 7.93 27.14 12.22
CA ALA A 149 7.85 27.89 13.48
C ALA A 149 9.08 27.72 14.39
N GLY A 150 10.17 27.11 13.91
CA GLY A 150 11.45 26.99 14.65
C GLY A 150 11.41 26.15 15.93
N ARG A 151 10.26 25.58 16.32
CA ARG A 151 10.09 24.76 17.53
C ARG A 151 10.17 23.27 17.21
N GLN A 152 11.35 22.81 16.83
CA GLN A 152 11.65 21.37 16.79
C GLN A 152 11.76 20.81 18.22
N THR A 153 10.70 20.19 18.71
CA THR A 153 10.71 19.48 20.01
C THR A 153 11.66 18.28 19.97
N ALA A 154 12.16 17.84 21.13
CA ALA A 154 12.98 16.64 21.22
C ALA A 154 12.26 15.39 20.66
N ALA A 155 10.94 15.29 20.89
CA ALA A 155 10.09 14.23 20.36
C ALA A 155 10.01 14.26 18.82
N ALA A 156 9.83 15.45 18.22
CA ALA A 156 9.83 15.60 16.77
C ALA A 156 11.20 15.21 16.18
N LYS A 157 12.32 15.65 16.78
CA LYS A 157 13.67 15.26 16.34
C LYS A 157 13.88 13.74 16.42
N HIS A 158 13.37 13.11 17.48
CA HIS A 158 13.45 11.66 17.64
C HIS A 158 12.66 10.92 16.54
N LEU A 159 11.41 11.34 16.30
CA LEU A 159 10.58 10.78 15.22
C LEU A 159 11.25 10.90 13.85
N HIS A 160 11.72 12.10 13.48
CA HIS A 160 12.36 12.31 12.19
C HIS A 160 13.63 11.46 12.03
N ARG A 161 14.40 11.26 13.11
CA ARG A 161 15.55 10.36 13.10
C ARG A 161 15.14 8.91 12.84
N GLN A 162 14.09 8.43 13.50
CA GLN A 162 13.58 7.07 13.29
C GLN A 162 13.02 6.88 11.87
N LEU A 163 12.27 7.86 11.36
CA LEU A 163 11.78 7.83 9.98
C LEU A 163 12.93 7.83 8.97
N ALA A 164 13.93 8.68 9.17
CA ALA A 164 15.11 8.72 8.31
C ALA A 164 15.85 7.38 8.31
N ASP A 165 16.03 6.76 9.49
CA ASP A 165 16.63 5.43 9.62
C ASP A 165 15.86 4.38 8.81
N VAL A 166 14.53 4.32 8.95
CA VAL A 166 13.67 3.43 8.16
C VAL A 166 13.81 3.69 6.65
N TYR A 167 13.73 4.95 6.21
CA TYR A 167 13.83 5.29 4.79
C TYR A 167 15.20 4.96 4.20
N ILE A 168 16.29 5.17 4.94
CA ILE A 168 17.64 4.82 4.52
C ILE A 168 17.75 3.31 4.32
N GLN A 169 17.26 2.52 5.26
CA GLN A 169 17.28 1.05 5.15
C GLN A 169 16.44 0.54 3.99
N LEU A 170 15.24 1.07 3.78
CA LEU A 170 14.41 0.71 2.63
C LEU A 170 15.07 1.10 1.30
N ARG A 171 15.71 2.27 1.23
CA ARG A 171 16.43 2.74 0.03
C ARG A 171 17.59 1.84 -0.36
N GLN A 172 18.18 1.10 0.58
CA GLN A 172 19.25 0.13 0.30
C GLN A 172 18.75 -1.17 -0.34
N LEU A 173 17.43 -1.40 -0.34
CA LEU A 173 16.83 -2.57 -0.97
C LEU A 173 16.59 -2.29 -2.45
N GLU A 174 17.51 -2.77 -3.28
CA GLU A 174 17.58 -2.51 -4.71
C GLU A 174 17.17 -3.73 -5.56
N PHE A 175 16.51 -3.47 -6.68
CA PHE A 175 15.93 -4.46 -7.58
C PHE A 175 16.16 -4.08 -9.04
N PRO A 176 16.26 -5.07 -9.95
CA PRO A 176 16.51 -4.84 -11.37
C PRO A 176 15.24 -4.50 -12.17
N ARG A 177 14.05 -4.62 -11.57
CA ARG A 177 12.75 -4.41 -12.23
C ARG A 177 11.82 -3.57 -11.36
N ILE A 178 10.86 -2.90 -11.99
CA ILE A 178 9.77 -2.18 -11.33
C ILE A 178 8.56 -3.09 -11.23
N GLY A 179 7.91 -3.10 -10.07
CA GLY A 179 6.77 -3.95 -9.78
C GLY A 179 6.52 -4.03 -8.27
N ALA A 180 6.01 -5.17 -7.85
CA ALA A 180 5.83 -5.51 -6.45
C ALA A 180 6.47 -6.87 -6.13
N LEU A 181 6.90 -7.03 -4.88
CA LEU A 181 7.50 -8.28 -4.41
C LEU A 181 6.50 -9.42 -4.46
N GLY A 182 6.98 -10.62 -4.73
CA GLY A 182 6.13 -11.79 -4.87
C GLY A 182 6.95 -13.06 -4.85
N LEU A 183 6.32 -14.14 -5.27
CA LEU A 183 6.94 -15.45 -5.43
C LEU A 183 6.82 -15.93 -6.89
N PRO A 184 7.73 -16.81 -7.34
CA PRO A 184 7.69 -17.36 -8.70
C PRO A 184 6.40 -18.15 -8.98
N SER A 185 5.75 -18.69 -7.95
CA SER A 185 4.45 -19.36 -8.01
C SER A 185 3.73 -19.25 -6.66
N ARG A 186 2.39 -19.32 -6.66
CA ARG A 186 1.55 -19.36 -5.45
C ARG A 186 1.65 -20.68 -4.68
N GLU A 187 2.25 -21.72 -5.27
CA GLU A 187 2.53 -22.99 -4.59
C GLU A 187 3.67 -22.85 -3.57
N VAL A 188 4.53 -21.86 -3.75
CA VAL A 188 5.61 -21.54 -2.81
C VAL A 188 5.02 -20.73 -1.66
N SER A 189 5.29 -21.13 -0.42
CA SER A 189 4.82 -20.41 0.76
C SER A 189 5.83 -19.34 1.18
N ALA A 190 5.37 -18.09 1.32
CA ALA A 190 6.19 -16.97 1.78
C ALA A 190 6.72 -17.14 3.23
N LEU A 191 6.14 -18.07 4.00
CA LEU A 191 6.57 -18.35 5.37
C LEU A 191 7.81 -19.26 5.41
N THR A 192 7.98 -20.12 4.40
CA THR A 192 8.99 -21.18 4.39
C THR A 192 9.95 -21.10 3.21
N CYS A 193 9.71 -20.22 2.24
CA CYS A 193 10.59 -20.05 1.08
C CYS A 193 11.98 -19.54 1.49
N ASP A 194 12.96 -19.84 0.66
CA ASP A 194 14.27 -19.22 0.73
C ASP A 194 14.15 -17.74 0.29
N LEU A 195 14.99 -16.88 0.87
CA LEU A 195 14.89 -15.43 0.65
C LEU A 195 15.25 -15.00 -0.79
N ASP A 196 16.04 -15.80 -1.50
CA ASP A 196 16.40 -15.59 -2.91
C ASP A 196 15.24 -15.89 -3.87
N GLN A 197 14.24 -16.68 -3.43
CA GLN A 197 13.02 -16.91 -4.18
C GLN A 197 12.09 -15.69 -4.16
N ILE A 198 12.25 -14.78 -3.19
CA ILE A 198 11.49 -13.53 -3.14
C ILE A 198 12.11 -12.54 -4.13
N GLY A 199 11.30 -12.10 -5.09
CA GLY A 199 11.72 -11.17 -6.14
C GLY A 199 10.57 -10.31 -6.63
N VAL A 200 10.82 -9.53 -7.67
CA VAL A 200 9.81 -8.71 -8.33
C VAL A 200 9.08 -9.56 -9.35
N TYR A 201 7.87 -10.02 -9.00
CA TYR A 201 7.05 -10.88 -9.86
C TYR A 201 5.66 -10.32 -10.13
N ASN A 202 5.22 -9.35 -9.33
CA ASN A 202 3.89 -8.77 -9.44
C ASN A 202 3.99 -7.38 -10.08
N ARG A 203 2.89 -6.95 -10.70
CA ARG A 203 2.79 -5.62 -11.29
C ARG A 203 2.81 -4.54 -10.20
N PRO A 204 3.09 -3.27 -10.56
CA PRO A 204 2.92 -2.17 -9.62
C PRO A 204 1.45 -2.06 -9.18
N LEU A 205 1.18 -2.34 -7.90
CA LEU A 205 -0.16 -2.19 -7.34
C LEU A 205 -0.35 -0.75 -6.84
N SER A 206 -0.80 0.17 -7.69
CA SER A 206 -1.13 1.53 -7.23
C SER A 206 -2.58 1.61 -6.72
N ILE A 207 -2.86 2.59 -5.85
CA ILE A 207 -4.23 2.87 -5.41
C ILE A 207 -5.13 3.24 -6.59
N ASP A 208 -4.59 3.94 -7.59
CA ASP A 208 -5.37 4.35 -8.76
C ASP A 208 -5.72 3.13 -9.61
N MET A 209 -4.78 2.18 -9.79
CA MET A 209 -5.05 0.91 -10.46
C MET A 209 -6.19 0.14 -9.76
N ALA A 210 -6.14 0.04 -8.43
CA ALA A 210 -7.19 -0.59 -7.63
C ALA A 210 -8.56 0.09 -7.77
N LEU A 211 -8.60 1.42 -7.80
CA LEU A 211 -9.85 2.18 -7.95
C LEU A 211 -10.41 2.08 -9.38
N GLN A 212 -9.54 2.09 -10.39
CA GLN A 212 -9.95 1.91 -11.79
C GLN A 212 -10.51 0.51 -12.06
N ASP A 213 -9.99 -0.51 -11.38
CA ASP A 213 -10.52 -1.88 -11.42
C ASP A 213 -11.97 -1.94 -10.91
N LEU A 214 -12.26 -1.31 -9.78
CA LEU A 214 -13.64 -1.19 -9.26
C LEU A 214 -14.58 -0.44 -10.22
N ASP A 215 -14.05 0.56 -10.92
CA ASP A 215 -14.80 1.39 -11.84
C ASP A 215 -14.95 0.73 -13.23
N GLY A 216 -14.43 -0.48 -13.40
CA GLY A 216 -14.52 -1.25 -14.64
C GLY A 216 -13.65 -0.70 -15.77
N LEU A 217 -12.67 0.17 -15.47
CA LEU A 217 -11.86 0.87 -16.45
C LEU A 217 -10.73 0.01 -17.05
N GLN A 218 -10.65 -1.27 -16.69
CA GLN A 218 -9.69 -2.27 -17.18
C GLN A 218 -8.23 -1.83 -17.05
N PRO A 219 -7.74 -1.55 -15.82
CA PRO A 219 -6.34 -1.16 -15.61
C PRO A 219 -5.34 -2.28 -15.97
N ASP A 220 -5.81 -3.52 -16.07
CA ASP A 220 -5.05 -4.70 -16.49
C ASP A 220 -4.48 -4.57 -17.90
N ASP A 221 -5.10 -3.77 -18.78
CA ASP A 221 -4.59 -3.47 -20.13
C ASP A 221 -3.32 -2.58 -20.13
N ILE A 222 -3.07 -1.91 -19.00
CA ILE A 222 -1.91 -1.03 -18.80
C ILE A 222 -0.85 -1.73 -17.96
N PHE A 223 -1.26 -2.37 -16.88
CA PHE A 223 -0.40 -3.18 -16.03
C PHE A 223 -0.98 -4.59 -15.90
N PRO A 224 -0.58 -5.53 -16.78
CA PRO A 224 -1.09 -6.89 -16.70
C PRO A 224 -0.66 -7.60 -15.41
N PRO A 225 -1.49 -8.47 -14.83
CA PRO A 225 -1.10 -9.28 -13.68
C PRO A 225 0.17 -10.08 -13.96
N ARG A 226 1.05 -10.21 -12.96
CA ARG A 226 2.31 -10.96 -13.04
C ARG A 226 3.33 -10.43 -14.05
N GLU A 227 3.15 -9.21 -14.56
CA GLU A 227 4.12 -8.54 -15.41
C GLU A 227 4.90 -7.46 -14.65
N THR A 228 6.15 -7.26 -15.05
CA THR A 228 7.06 -6.28 -14.43
C THR A 228 7.71 -5.44 -15.49
N LEU A 229 8.14 -4.24 -15.11
CA LEU A 229 8.68 -3.27 -16.05
C LEU A 229 10.20 -3.21 -15.91
N SER A 230 10.87 -2.88 -17.01
CA SER A 230 12.32 -2.85 -17.07
C SER A 230 12.89 -1.45 -16.97
N THR A 231 12.06 -0.42 -17.22
CA THR A 231 12.50 0.97 -17.24
C THR A 231 11.57 1.91 -16.46
N ALA A 232 12.14 3.01 -15.97
CA ALA A 232 11.40 4.09 -15.31
C ALA A 232 10.46 4.80 -16.29
N ILE A 233 10.85 4.93 -17.56
CA ILE A 233 10.00 5.49 -18.62
C ILE A 233 8.76 4.62 -18.85
N GLU A 234 8.91 3.29 -18.98
CA GLU A 234 7.76 2.37 -19.13
C GLU A 234 6.77 2.53 -17.97
N PHE A 235 7.29 2.66 -16.75
CA PHE A 235 6.46 2.86 -15.57
C PHE A 235 5.76 4.22 -15.54
N ALA A 236 6.47 5.31 -15.81
CA ALA A 236 5.89 6.64 -15.89
C ALA A 236 4.81 6.73 -16.97
N ASP A 237 5.06 6.13 -18.14
CA ASP A 237 4.10 6.06 -19.24
C ASP A 237 2.86 5.26 -18.86
N GLY A 238 3.02 4.14 -18.16
CA GLY A 238 1.90 3.37 -17.62
C GLY A 238 1.05 4.17 -16.64
N LEU A 239 1.67 4.93 -15.73
CA LEU A 239 0.94 5.82 -14.81
C LEU A 239 0.19 6.94 -15.55
N LEU A 240 0.81 7.54 -16.58
CA LEU A 240 0.15 8.54 -17.42
C LEU A 240 -1.03 7.95 -18.20
N ARG A 241 -0.89 6.72 -18.73
CA ARG A 241 -1.98 5.98 -19.37
C ARG A 241 -3.13 5.68 -18.42
N LEU A 242 -2.84 5.33 -17.16
CA LEU A 242 -3.89 5.20 -16.14
C LEU A 242 -4.62 6.53 -15.93
N ALA A 243 -3.88 7.63 -15.75
CA ALA A 243 -4.48 8.94 -15.57
C ALA A 243 -5.38 9.35 -16.76
N HIS A 244 -4.95 9.10 -18.00
CA HIS A 244 -5.77 9.36 -19.20
C HIS A 244 -6.97 8.42 -19.32
N SER A 245 -6.81 7.12 -19.04
CA SER A 245 -7.93 6.16 -19.05
C SER A 245 -9.08 6.63 -18.17
N LYS A 246 -8.77 7.21 -17.01
CA LYS A 246 -9.75 7.81 -16.11
C LYS A 246 -10.42 9.04 -16.74
N LEU A 247 -9.63 9.96 -17.30
CA LEU A 247 -10.16 11.16 -17.97
C LEU A 247 -11.06 10.84 -19.17
N ASP A 248 -10.70 9.84 -19.97
CA ASP A 248 -11.40 9.48 -21.21
C ASP A 248 -12.71 8.72 -20.95
N LYS A 249 -12.74 7.89 -19.90
CA LYS A 249 -13.85 6.97 -19.63
C LYS A 249 -14.79 7.45 -18.51
N GLU A 250 -14.36 8.38 -17.66
CA GLU A 250 -15.27 8.96 -16.67
C GLU A 250 -16.34 9.84 -17.34
N PRO A 251 -17.58 9.85 -16.81
CA PRO A 251 -18.61 10.76 -17.30
C PRO A 251 -18.16 12.22 -17.18
N ASP A 252 -18.56 13.04 -18.15
CA ASP A 252 -18.28 14.48 -18.16
C ASP A 252 -18.59 15.13 -16.81
N GLN A 253 -17.55 15.68 -16.18
CA GLN A 253 -17.60 16.33 -14.87
C GLN A 253 -18.06 17.80 -14.97
N GLY A 254 -18.53 18.24 -16.14
CA GLY A 254 -18.82 19.65 -16.44
C GLY A 254 -17.62 20.33 -17.08
N MET A 255 -17.00 19.68 -18.07
CA MET A 255 -15.79 20.15 -18.78
C MET A 255 -15.96 21.50 -19.50
N ASP A 256 -17.20 21.98 -19.61
CA ASP A 256 -17.57 23.30 -20.13
C ASP A 256 -17.35 24.45 -19.12
N GLU A 257 -17.15 24.13 -17.84
CA GLU A 257 -16.78 25.10 -16.81
C GLU A 257 -15.26 25.37 -16.82
N VAL A 258 -14.84 26.57 -16.42
CA VAL A 258 -13.41 26.99 -16.46
C VAL A 258 -12.51 26.10 -15.59
N GLU A 259 -13.03 25.63 -14.46
CA GLU A 259 -12.28 24.82 -13.50
C GLU A 259 -12.01 23.39 -14.02
N PRO A 260 -13.00 22.66 -14.56
CA PRO A 260 -12.76 21.35 -15.18
C PRO A 260 -11.93 21.41 -16.49
N ALA A 261 -12.06 22.46 -17.31
CA ALA A 261 -11.20 22.63 -18.49
C ALA A 261 -9.70 22.77 -18.16
N SER A 262 -9.39 23.33 -16.97
CA SER A 262 -8.01 23.43 -16.49
C SER A 262 -7.36 22.07 -16.24
N VAL A 263 -8.14 21.02 -15.95
CA VAL A 263 -7.65 19.65 -15.73
C VAL A 263 -7.00 19.08 -16.98
N LEU A 264 -7.59 19.29 -18.17
CA LEU A 264 -7.02 18.83 -19.43
C LEU A 264 -5.72 19.57 -19.77
N TYR A 265 -5.71 20.89 -19.55
CA TYR A 265 -4.52 21.70 -19.74
C TYR A 265 -3.38 21.25 -18.82
N VAL A 266 -3.67 21.03 -17.53
CA VAL A 266 -2.71 20.55 -16.55
C VAL A 266 -2.23 19.14 -16.90
N ALA A 267 -3.12 18.23 -17.29
CA ALA A 267 -2.75 16.87 -17.68
C ALA A 267 -1.80 16.87 -18.88
N HIS A 268 -2.11 17.65 -19.92
CA HIS A 268 -1.27 17.76 -21.12
C HIS A 268 0.13 18.32 -20.79
N HIS A 269 0.20 19.42 -20.03
CA HIS A 269 1.48 20.01 -19.65
C HIS A 269 2.27 19.15 -18.68
N PHE A 270 1.59 18.44 -17.77
CA PHE A 270 2.20 17.53 -16.81
C PHE A 270 2.83 16.33 -17.52
N GLU A 271 2.13 15.69 -18.46
CA GLU A 271 2.69 14.61 -19.27
C GLU A 271 3.96 15.07 -19.99
N ARG A 272 3.90 16.22 -20.65
CA ARG A 272 5.06 16.76 -21.36
C ARG A 272 6.22 17.01 -20.41
N PHE A 273 5.97 17.63 -19.26
CA PHE A 273 6.99 17.85 -18.24
C PHE A 273 7.62 16.53 -17.75
N VAL A 274 6.80 15.50 -17.50
CA VAL A 274 7.26 14.18 -17.06
C VAL A 274 8.22 13.58 -18.09
N ARG A 275 7.80 13.55 -19.36
CA ARG A 275 8.56 12.93 -20.47
C ARG A 275 9.82 13.71 -20.85
N ASP A 276 9.76 15.04 -20.84
CA ASP A 276 10.81 15.90 -21.36
C ASP A 276 11.82 16.34 -20.29
N GLU A 277 11.36 16.59 -19.05
CA GLU A 277 12.16 17.26 -18.03
C GLU A 277 12.37 16.47 -16.74
N TRP A 278 11.35 15.73 -16.29
CA TRP A 278 11.38 15.10 -14.96
C TRP A 278 12.24 13.84 -14.91
N LEU A 279 12.08 12.96 -15.90
CA LEU A 279 12.74 11.66 -15.94
C LEU A 279 14.24 11.80 -16.21
N ASP A 280 15.07 11.26 -15.31
CA ASP A 280 16.49 11.12 -15.55
C ASP A 280 16.78 9.88 -16.41
N ARG A 281 16.99 10.09 -17.71
CA ARG A 281 17.32 9.03 -18.66
C ARG A 281 18.59 8.25 -18.30
N SER A 282 19.49 8.81 -17.49
CA SER A 282 20.68 8.10 -17.03
C SER A 282 20.38 7.01 -15.99
N ALA A 283 19.25 7.12 -15.29
CA ALA A 283 18.79 6.19 -14.25
C ALA A 283 17.60 5.33 -14.72
N ASP A 284 17.31 5.30 -16.03
CA ASP A 284 16.12 4.66 -16.58
C ASP A 284 16.04 3.15 -16.29
N ARG A 285 17.18 2.47 -16.21
CA ARG A 285 17.27 1.01 -15.96
C ARG A 285 17.56 0.65 -14.50
N GLY A 286 17.33 1.58 -13.57
CA GLY A 286 17.53 1.37 -12.15
C GLY A 286 18.97 1.65 -11.67
N PRO A 287 19.36 1.13 -10.48
CA PRO A 287 18.58 0.19 -9.66
C PRO A 287 17.27 0.79 -9.13
N PHE A 288 16.24 -0.05 -9.02
CA PHE A 288 14.94 0.33 -8.48
C PHE A 288 14.83 0.00 -6.99
N VAL A 289 14.24 0.86 -6.18
CA VAL A 289 14.29 0.77 -4.72
C VAL A 289 12.92 0.43 -4.12
N LEU A 290 12.93 -0.25 -2.97
CA LEU A 290 11.71 -0.46 -2.20
C LEU A 290 11.21 0.85 -1.60
N SER A 291 10.00 1.24 -2.00
CA SER A 291 9.34 2.43 -1.50
C SER A 291 8.00 2.08 -0.86
N MET A 292 7.66 2.78 0.22
CA MET A 292 6.34 2.69 0.85
C MET A 292 5.39 3.65 0.14
N SER A 293 4.46 3.11 -0.65
CA SER A 293 3.25 3.81 -1.07
C SER A 293 2.06 3.28 -0.28
N ILE A 294 1.12 4.15 0.09
CA ILE A 294 -0.12 3.72 0.74
C ILE A 294 -1.10 3.35 -0.39
N PRO A 295 -1.76 2.18 -0.39
CA PRO A 295 -1.81 1.11 0.62
C PRO A 295 -0.93 -0.12 0.33
N THR A 296 0.00 -0.02 -0.62
CA THR A 296 0.70 -1.13 -1.27
C THR A 296 2.16 -0.76 -1.46
N CYS A 297 3.09 -1.67 -1.13
CA CYS A 297 4.50 -1.46 -1.43
C CYS A 297 4.69 -1.46 -2.95
N VAL A 298 4.98 -0.30 -3.53
CA VAL A 298 5.37 -0.16 -4.92
C VAL A 298 6.87 0.03 -4.95
N LEU A 299 7.58 -0.85 -5.66
CA LEU A 299 8.97 -0.58 -6.02
C LEU A 299 8.93 0.54 -7.05
N CYS A 300 9.47 1.70 -6.70
CA CYS A 300 9.53 2.82 -7.62
C CYS A 300 10.87 3.53 -7.42
N THR A 301 11.51 3.89 -8.51
CA THR A 301 12.58 4.88 -8.48
C THR A 301 12.27 5.87 -9.57
N VAL A 302 11.60 6.94 -9.18
CA VAL A 302 11.68 8.17 -9.96
C VAL A 302 12.11 9.27 -9.00
N PHE A 303 13.41 9.41 -8.82
CA PHE A 303 13.96 10.69 -8.38
C PHE A 303 13.98 11.58 -9.62
N GLY A 304 13.03 12.52 -9.69
CA GLY A 304 13.09 13.57 -10.70
C GLY A 304 14.40 14.34 -10.59
N LYS A 305 14.91 14.86 -11.71
CA LYS A 305 16.03 15.82 -11.67
C LYS A 305 15.62 17.00 -10.79
N ALA A 306 16.16 17.10 -9.58
CA ALA A 306 16.17 18.36 -8.85
C ALA A 306 17.09 19.30 -9.63
N LYS A 307 16.53 20.12 -10.53
CA LYS A 307 17.25 21.26 -11.10
C LYS A 307 17.68 22.13 -9.93
N HIS A 308 18.94 22.01 -9.53
CA HIS A 308 19.56 22.96 -8.62
C HIS A 308 19.60 24.28 -9.37
N ARG A 309 18.58 25.14 -9.17
CA ARG A 309 18.69 26.54 -9.58
C ARG A 309 19.75 27.15 -8.67
N PRO A 310 20.91 27.59 -9.18
CA PRO A 310 21.79 28.43 -8.38
C PRO A 310 20.99 29.66 -7.95
N ALA A 311 21.07 30.01 -6.67
CA ALA A 311 20.51 31.24 -6.16
C ALA A 311 20.99 32.38 -7.07
N ARG A 312 20.06 33.10 -7.69
CA ARG A 312 20.40 34.35 -8.37
C ARG A 312 20.94 35.29 -7.30
N ALA A 313 22.22 35.64 -7.44
CA ALA A 313 22.85 36.76 -6.74
C ALA A 313 22.23 38.08 -7.18
#